data_AF-A0A962VX21-F1
#
_entry.id   AF-A0A962VX21-F1
#
_cell.length_a   1.000
_cell.length_b   1.000
_cell.length_c   1.000
_cell.angle_alpha   90.00
_cell.angle_beta   90.00
_cell.angle_gamma   90.00
#
_symmetry.space_group_name_H-M   'P 1'
#
loop_
_entity.id
_entity.type
_entity.pdbx_description
1 polymer ?
#
loop_
_entity_poly.entity_id
_entity_poly.type
_entity_poly.pdbx_seq_one_letter_code
_entity_poly.pdbx_strand_id
1 'polypeptide(L)'
;VLFFRLLGWTYVGLIRNIPPLVFIFIFYFFISSQLLPLLDIENRIAGATPETLRVLAWLFGPLELLPNFLSGLICLALFEGAYVTEIVRAGIEAVPKGQWEAARALGLHSGQVMGEVVLPQAVQKMVPALAGQFIALIKDSSLISLISIQELTFTGTELAVSSGRVFEVWLTVAALYFLLCFGLARLFGWLERRLGRYRRR
;
A
#
# COMPACT_ATOMS: atom_id res chain seq x y z
N VAL A 1 0.79 22.34 16.16
CA VAL A 1 1.72 21.85 15.11
C VAL A 1 2.69 20.78 15.62
N LEU A 2 3.32 20.96 16.80
CA LEU A 2 4.26 19.98 17.36
C LEU A 2 3.63 18.59 17.59
N PHE A 3 2.42 18.53 18.15
CA PHE A 3 1.70 17.28 18.43
C PHE A 3 1.53 16.39 17.19
N PHE A 4 1.01 16.94 16.08
CA PHE A 4 0.83 16.18 14.83
C PHE A 4 2.17 15.73 14.22
N ARG A 5 3.24 16.52 14.37
CA ARG A 5 4.58 16.11 13.94
C ARG A 5 5.08 14.94 14.78
N LEU A 6 4.93 15.00 16.10
CA LEU A 6 5.32 13.90 16.99
C LEU A 6 4.52 12.63 16.69
N LEU A 7 3.21 12.75 16.49
CA LEU A 7 2.35 11.61 16.13
C LEU A 7 2.81 10.95 14.82
N GLY A 8 3.07 11.74 13.78
CA GLY A 8 3.56 11.24 12.49
C GLY A 8 4.94 10.57 12.60
N TRP A 9 5.87 11.19 13.33
CA TRP A 9 7.19 10.60 13.58
C TRP A 9 7.13 9.29 14.34
N THR A 10 6.27 9.20 15.36
CA THR A 10 6.07 7.96 16.11
C THR A 10 5.44 6.88 15.23
N TYR A 11 4.38 7.20 14.48
CA TYR A 11 3.73 6.26 13.56
C TYR A 11 4.71 5.71 12.51
N VAL A 12 5.38 6.61 11.78
CA VAL A 12 6.33 6.23 10.74
C VAL A 12 7.53 5.48 11.32
N GLY A 13 8.10 6.02 12.40
CA GLY A 13 9.27 5.45 13.07
C GLY A 13 8.98 4.06 13.64
N LEU A 14 7.83 3.86 14.25
CA LEU A 14 7.46 2.56 14.80
C LEU A 14 7.25 1.53 13.69
N ILE A 15 6.41 1.84 12.70
CA ILE A 15 6.01 0.86 11.68
C ILE A 15 7.20 0.42 10.81
N ARG A 16 8.06 1.35 10.40
CA ARG A 16 9.20 1.02 9.53
C ARG A 16 10.32 0.27 10.25
N ASN A 17 10.33 0.24 11.58
CA ASN A 17 11.35 -0.47 12.37
C ASN A 17 10.84 -1.79 12.96
N ILE A 18 9.59 -2.18 12.69
CA ILE A 18 9.05 -3.49 13.08
C ILE A 18 9.07 -4.43 11.88
N PRO A 19 9.47 -5.70 12.04
CA PRO A 19 9.37 -6.69 10.97
C PRO A 19 7.92 -6.79 10.44
N PRO A 20 7.71 -6.82 9.11
CA PRO A 20 6.36 -6.80 8.53
C PRO A 20 5.45 -7.91 9.06
N LEU A 21 6.00 -9.11 9.23
CA LEU A 21 5.25 -10.26 9.76
C LEU A 21 4.73 -10.01 11.18
N VAL A 22 5.58 -9.47 12.06
CA VAL A 22 5.22 -9.18 13.45
C VAL A 22 4.15 -8.08 13.50
N PHE A 23 4.31 -7.05 12.67
CA PHE A 23 3.31 -6.01 12.51
C PHE A 23 1.96 -6.59 12.09
N ILE A 24 1.95 -7.43 11.05
CA ILE A 24 0.72 -8.04 10.53
C ILE A 24 0.00 -8.83 11.62
N PHE A 25 0.68 -9.71 12.35
CA PHE A 25 0.02 -10.47 13.42
C PHE A 25 -0.58 -9.59 14.51
N ILE A 26 0.18 -8.61 15.03
CA ILE A 26 -0.31 -7.74 16.11
C ILE A 26 -1.52 -6.93 15.66
N PHE A 27 -1.39 -6.25 14.50
CA PHE A 27 -2.41 -5.33 14.05
C PHE A 27 -3.62 -6.03 13.44
N TYR A 28 -3.44 -7.17 12.77
CA TYR A 28 -4.56 -7.96 12.29
C TYR A 28 -5.48 -8.38 13.43
N PHE A 29 -4.93 -8.99 14.49
CA PHE A 29 -5.75 -9.41 15.63
C PHE A 29 -6.37 -8.22 16.35
N PHE A 30 -5.65 -7.10 16.48
CA PHE A 30 -6.22 -5.89 17.05
C PHE A 30 -7.40 -5.35 16.21
N ILE A 31 -7.23 -5.22 14.89
CA ILE A 31 -8.26 -4.71 13.99
C ILE A 31 -9.46 -5.66 13.94
N SER A 32 -9.21 -6.96 13.78
CA SER A 32 -10.25 -7.98 13.70
C SER A 32 -11.05 -8.12 14.99
N SER A 33 -10.40 -8.06 16.16
CA SER A 33 -11.08 -8.29 17.46
C SER A 33 -11.64 -7.04 18.12
N GLN A 34 -11.06 -5.86 17.86
CA GLN A 34 -11.45 -4.61 18.53
C GLN A 34 -12.16 -3.64 17.59
N LEU A 35 -11.64 -3.48 16.37
CA LEU A 35 -12.08 -2.40 15.47
C LEU A 35 -13.29 -2.79 14.62
N LEU A 36 -13.25 -3.97 14.00
CA LEU A 36 -14.36 -4.44 13.15
C LEU A 36 -15.68 -4.64 13.92
N PRO A 37 -15.68 -5.26 15.11
CA PRO A 37 -16.90 -5.39 15.91
C PRO A 37 -17.44 -4.02 16.35
N LEU A 38 -16.55 -3.06 16.65
CA LEU A 38 -16.95 -1.69 17.01
C LEU A 38 -17.65 -0.96 15.86
N LEU A 39 -17.27 -1.25 14.61
CA LEU A 39 -17.94 -0.71 13.42
C LEU A 39 -19.23 -1.45 13.05
N ASP A 40 -19.50 -2.57 13.72
CA ASP A 40 -20.68 -3.40 13.54
C ASP A 40 -20.87 -3.88 12.09
N ILE A 41 -19.74 -4.19 11.41
CA ILE A 41 -19.73 -4.50 9.98
C ILE A 41 -20.56 -5.73 9.66
N GLU A 42 -20.54 -6.75 10.52
CA GLU A 42 -21.28 -8.00 10.32
C GLU A 42 -22.80 -7.75 10.29
N ASN A 43 -23.32 -6.98 11.26
CA ASN A 43 -24.74 -6.62 11.30
C ASN A 43 -25.13 -5.69 10.14
N ARG A 44 -24.24 -4.79 9.72
CA ARG A 44 -24.46 -3.93 8.54
C ARG A 44 -24.54 -4.73 7.25
N ILE A 45 -23.72 -5.77 7.10
CA ILE A 45 -23.79 -6.68 5.94
C ILE A 45 -25.09 -7.49 6.01
N ALA A 46 -25.43 -8.05 7.17
CA ALA A 46 -26.65 -8.84 7.34
C ALA A 46 -27.93 -8.03 7.06
N GLY A 47 -27.94 -6.73 7.37
CA GLY A 47 -29.05 -5.82 7.09
C GLY A 47 -29.01 -5.10 5.75
N ALA A 48 -28.00 -5.34 4.90
CA ALA A 48 -27.85 -4.64 3.63
C ALA A 48 -28.85 -5.14 2.57
N THR A 49 -29.19 -4.27 1.61
CA THR A 49 -30.10 -4.66 0.52
C THR A 49 -29.49 -5.74 -0.37
N PRO A 50 -30.31 -6.61 -0.99
CA PRO A 50 -29.81 -7.66 -1.89
C PRO A 50 -28.93 -7.12 -3.03
N GLU A 51 -29.21 -5.93 -3.55
CA GLU A 51 -28.40 -5.29 -4.59
C GLU A 51 -27.02 -4.89 -4.05
N THR A 52 -26.97 -4.32 -2.83
CA THR A 52 -25.72 -3.94 -2.17
C THR A 52 -24.84 -5.16 -1.94
N LEU A 53 -25.44 -6.26 -1.46
CA LEU A 53 -24.74 -7.53 -1.24
C LEU A 53 -24.17 -8.11 -2.54
N ARG A 54 -24.91 -8.02 -3.65
CA ARG A 54 -24.42 -8.46 -4.96
C ARG A 54 -23.25 -7.62 -5.45
N VAL A 55 -23.31 -6.30 -5.27
CA VAL A 55 -22.21 -5.39 -5.64
C VAL A 55 -20.99 -5.66 -4.79
N LEU A 56 -21.15 -5.80 -3.47
CA LEU A 56 -20.05 -6.13 -2.56
C LEU A 56 -19.43 -7.49 -2.89
N ALA A 57 -20.27 -8.50 -3.15
CA ALA A 57 -19.80 -9.83 -3.50
C ALA A 57 -19.03 -9.84 -4.83
N TRP A 58 -19.47 -9.04 -5.79
CA TRP A 58 -18.77 -8.88 -7.07
C TRP A 58 -17.43 -8.14 -6.93
N LEU A 59 -17.37 -7.11 -6.08
CA LEU A 59 -16.16 -6.31 -5.87
C LEU A 59 -15.11 -7.03 -5.01
N PHE A 60 -15.54 -7.68 -3.93
CA PHE A 60 -14.65 -8.17 -2.87
C PHE A 60 -14.69 -9.70 -2.69
N GLY A 61 -15.52 -10.41 -3.47
CA GLY A 61 -15.65 -11.86 -3.39
C GLY A 61 -16.65 -12.32 -2.31
N PRO A 62 -16.55 -13.56 -1.82
CA PRO A 62 -17.50 -14.11 -0.86
C PRO A 62 -17.65 -13.25 0.39
N LEU A 63 -18.89 -12.88 0.73
CA LEU A 63 -19.19 -11.94 1.82
C LEU A 63 -18.73 -12.45 3.19
N GLU A 64 -18.66 -13.77 3.37
CA GLU A 64 -18.15 -14.43 4.58
C GLU A 64 -16.67 -14.11 4.85
N LEU A 65 -15.90 -13.83 3.80
CA LEU A 65 -14.48 -13.50 3.88
C LEU A 65 -14.23 -12.00 4.01
N LEU A 66 -15.27 -11.18 3.84
CA LEU A 66 -15.16 -9.73 3.79
C LEU A 66 -14.56 -9.14 5.08
N PRO A 67 -14.94 -9.57 6.30
CA PRO A 67 -14.32 -9.05 7.52
C PRO A 67 -12.81 -9.33 7.61
N ASN A 68 -12.38 -10.56 7.26
CA ASN A 68 -10.97 -10.93 7.27
C ASN A 68 -10.19 -10.16 6.20
N PHE A 69 -10.76 -10.04 5.00
CA PHE A 69 -10.20 -9.24 3.92
C PHE A 69 -10.03 -7.77 4.32
N LEU A 70 -11.06 -7.15 4.93
CA LEU A 70 -11.00 -5.77 5.40
C LEU A 70 -9.92 -5.59 6.49
N SER A 71 -9.79 -6.55 7.41
CA SER A 71 -8.73 -6.52 8.42
C SER A 71 -7.33 -6.54 7.78
N GLY A 72 -7.10 -7.45 6.83
CA GLY A 72 -5.84 -7.52 6.09
C GLY A 72 -5.58 -6.26 5.27
N LEU A 73 -6.60 -5.71 4.60
CA LEU A 73 -6.54 -4.48 3.83
C LEU A 73 -6.12 -3.30 4.70
N ILE A 74 -6.80 -3.08 5.84
CA ILE A 74 -6.48 -1.99 6.76
C ILE A 74 -5.08 -2.18 7.34
N CYS A 75 -4.70 -3.41 7.69
CA CYS A 75 -3.37 -3.72 8.21
C CYS A 75 -2.27 -3.36 7.20
N LEU A 76 -2.37 -3.84 5.96
CA LEU A 76 -1.43 -3.51 4.89
C LEU A 76 -1.44 -2.01 4.57
N ALA A 77 -2.61 -1.36 4.54
CA ALA A 77 -2.71 0.08 4.30
C ALA A 77 -2.02 0.91 5.39
N LEU A 78 -2.13 0.50 6.66
CA LEU A 78 -1.42 1.14 7.76
C LEU A 78 0.09 0.90 7.67
N PHE A 79 0.51 -0.30 7.29
CA PHE A 79 1.93 -0.62 7.12
C PHE A 79 2.54 0.21 5.98
N GLU A 80 1.95 0.15 4.80
CA GLU A 80 2.39 0.85 3.60
C GLU A 80 2.28 2.37 3.73
N GLY A 81 1.25 2.86 4.43
CA GLY A 81 1.07 4.28 4.69
C GLY A 81 2.30 4.92 5.34
N ALA A 82 3.02 4.20 6.20
CA ALA A 82 4.25 4.68 6.82
C ALA A 82 5.40 4.82 5.81
N TYR A 83 5.55 3.85 4.91
CA TYR A 83 6.56 3.90 3.84
C TYR A 83 6.23 4.99 2.81
N VAL A 84 4.97 5.08 2.38
CA VAL A 84 4.51 6.12 1.46
C VAL A 84 4.69 7.52 2.07
N THR A 85 4.39 7.70 3.35
CA THR A 85 4.63 8.98 4.05
C THR A 85 6.08 9.42 3.96
N GLU A 86 7.02 8.49 4.11
CA GLU A 86 8.46 8.79 4.02
C GLU A 86 8.93 9.06 2.61
N ILE A 87 8.37 8.37 1.62
CA ILE A 87 8.62 8.66 0.20
C ILE A 87 8.13 10.06 -0.13
N VAL A 88 6.94 10.45 0.34
CA VAL A 88 6.38 11.79 0.14
C VAL A 88 7.24 12.84 0.85
N ARG A 89 7.63 12.61 2.11
CA ARG A 89 8.50 13.52 2.85
C ARG A 89 9.84 13.72 2.13
N ALA A 90 10.51 12.62 1.76
CA ALA A 90 11.79 12.66 1.07
C ALA A 90 11.69 13.34 -0.31
N GLY A 91 10.58 13.12 -1.03
CA GLY A 91 10.34 13.78 -2.31
C GLY A 91 10.19 15.30 -2.20
N ILE A 92 9.49 15.79 -1.16
CA ILE A 92 9.34 17.22 -0.89
C ILE A 92 10.70 17.84 -0.49
N GLU A 93 11.43 17.17 0.42
CA GLU A 93 12.75 17.63 0.88
C GLU A 93 13.80 17.63 -0.23
N ALA A 94 13.64 16.79 -1.26
CA ALA A 94 14.54 16.74 -2.40
C ALA A 94 14.39 17.95 -3.35
N VAL A 95 13.38 18.81 -3.20
CA VAL A 95 13.24 20.04 -3.98
C VAL A 95 14.26 21.09 -3.50
N PRO A 96 15.10 21.67 -4.38
CA PRO A 96 16.14 22.61 -3.97
C PRO A 96 15.59 23.81 -3.20
N LYS A 97 16.24 24.19 -2.08
CA LYS A 97 15.82 25.33 -1.25
C LYS A 97 15.67 26.64 -2.04
N GLY A 98 16.49 26.86 -3.07
CA GLY A 98 16.37 28.03 -3.94
C GLY A 98 15.01 28.16 -4.65
N GLN A 99 14.34 27.04 -4.98
CA GLN A 99 12.98 27.08 -5.54
C GLN A 99 11.96 27.59 -4.53
N TRP A 100 12.12 27.19 -3.26
CA TRP A 100 11.26 27.66 -2.17
C TRP A 100 11.48 29.14 -1.88
N GLU A 101 12.73 29.59 -1.90
CA GLU A 101 13.11 30.98 -1.62
C GLU A 101 12.70 31.90 -2.78
N ALA A 102 12.92 31.48 -4.03
CA ALA A 102 12.50 32.23 -5.22
C ALA A 102 10.98 32.40 -5.29
N ALA A 103 10.22 31.33 -5.05
CA ALA A 103 8.76 31.37 -5.03
C ALA A 103 8.23 32.36 -3.98
N ARG A 104 8.82 32.35 -2.78
CA ARG A 104 8.49 33.30 -1.71
C ARG A 104 8.91 34.73 -2.05
N ALA A 105 10.06 34.92 -2.69
CA ALA A 105 10.54 36.24 -3.13
C ALA A 105 9.63 36.87 -4.20
N LEU A 106 8.96 36.04 -5.01
CA LEU A 106 7.93 36.46 -5.97
C LEU A 106 6.57 36.76 -5.32
N GLY A 107 6.46 36.69 -3.99
CA GLY A 107 5.24 37.03 -3.24
C GLY A 107 4.22 35.89 -3.13
N LEU A 108 4.56 34.66 -3.53
CA LEU A 108 3.66 33.51 -3.39
C LEU A 108 3.51 33.12 -1.91
N HIS A 109 2.27 32.89 -1.46
CA HIS A 109 2.02 32.40 -0.10
C HIS A 109 2.33 30.90 0.00
N SER A 110 2.49 30.36 1.22
CA SER A 110 2.95 28.98 1.45
C SER A 110 2.14 27.90 0.73
N GLY A 111 0.84 28.11 0.54
CA GLY A 111 -0.04 27.19 -0.20
C GLY A 111 0.27 27.19 -1.70
N GLN A 112 0.45 28.36 -2.31
CA GLN A 112 0.89 28.50 -3.71
C GLN A 112 2.30 27.93 -3.91
N VAL A 113 3.25 28.25 -3.02
CA VAL A 113 4.61 27.70 -3.08
C VAL A 113 4.56 26.16 -3.07
N MET A 114 3.75 25.58 -2.19
CA MET A 114 3.57 24.13 -2.15
C MET A 114 2.89 23.60 -3.42
N GLY A 115 1.72 24.12 -3.80
CA GLY A 115 0.90 23.57 -4.87
C GLY A 115 1.44 23.80 -6.28
N GLU A 116 2.02 24.98 -6.54
CA GLU A 116 2.40 25.41 -7.89
C GLU A 116 3.89 25.17 -8.19
N VAL A 117 4.75 25.17 -7.17
CA VAL A 117 6.20 25.08 -7.37
C VAL A 117 6.76 23.77 -6.83
N VAL A 118 6.55 23.48 -5.55
CA VAL A 118 7.21 22.36 -4.87
C VAL A 118 6.58 21.02 -5.23
N LEU A 119 5.28 20.87 -5.06
CA LEU A 119 4.59 19.59 -5.21
C LEU A 119 4.73 19.01 -6.63
N PRO A 120 4.58 19.78 -7.73
CA PRO A 120 4.79 19.25 -9.07
C PRO A 120 6.21 18.72 -9.29
N GLN A 121 7.23 19.41 -8.74
CA GLN A 121 8.63 18.95 -8.80
C GLN A 121 8.88 17.74 -7.90
N ALA A 122 8.27 17.72 -6.72
CA ALA A 122 8.42 16.67 -5.73
C ALA A 122 7.79 15.37 -6.22
N VAL A 123 6.58 15.41 -6.80
CA VAL A 123 5.90 14.24 -7.39
C VAL A 123 6.78 13.54 -8.42
N GLN A 124 7.45 14.29 -9.28
CA GLN A 124 8.37 13.71 -10.28
C GLN A 124 9.52 12.94 -9.63
N LYS A 125 9.98 13.36 -8.45
CA LYS A 125 11.03 12.68 -7.68
C LYS A 125 10.48 11.48 -6.90
N MET A 126 9.21 11.51 -6.50
CA MET A 126 8.55 10.43 -5.75
C MET A 126 8.16 9.23 -6.62
N VAL A 127 7.77 9.46 -7.88
CA VAL A 127 7.20 8.42 -8.78
C VAL A 127 8.05 7.14 -8.84
N PRO A 128 9.39 7.20 -9.03
CA PRO A 128 10.21 5.98 -9.08
C PRO A 128 10.18 5.19 -7.76
N ALA A 129 10.23 5.89 -6.63
CA ALA A 129 10.18 5.27 -5.30
C ALA A 129 8.79 4.67 -5.02
N LEU A 130 7.71 5.37 -5.38
CA LEU A 130 6.33 4.86 -5.26
C LEU A 130 6.10 3.61 -6.12
N ALA A 131 6.64 3.57 -7.33
CA ALA A 131 6.58 2.38 -8.18
C ALA A 131 7.30 1.17 -7.55
N GLY A 132 8.49 1.40 -6.99
CA GLY A 132 9.22 0.38 -6.23
C GLY A 132 8.43 -0.12 -5.02
N GLN A 133 7.83 0.79 -4.27
CA GLN A 133 7.01 0.47 -3.09
C GLN A 133 5.75 -0.32 -3.47
N PHE A 134 5.08 0.03 -4.58
CA PHE A 134 3.93 -0.73 -5.07
C PHE A 134 4.29 -2.19 -5.42
N ILE A 135 5.46 -2.42 -6.02
CA ILE A 135 5.94 -3.78 -6.29
C ILE A 135 6.31 -4.51 -4.98
N ALA A 136 6.84 -3.78 -4.00
CA ALA A 136 7.10 -4.34 -2.67
C ALA A 136 5.80 -4.79 -2.00
N LEU A 137 4.77 -3.95 -2.01
CA LEU A 137 3.44 -4.25 -1.47
C LEU A 137 2.82 -5.53 -2.04
N ILE A 138 2.95 -5.79 -3.35
CA ILE A 138 2.47 -7.04 -3.96
C ILE A 138 3.17 -8.28 -3.40
N LYS A 139 4.44 -8.16 -3.02
CA LYS A 139 5.17 -9.25 -2.38
C LYS A 139 4.80 -9.35 -0.92
N ASP A 140 4.68 -8.22 -0.22
CA ASP A 140 4.33 -8.18 1.20
C ASP A 140 2.88 -8.65 1.44
N SER A 141 2.00 -8.56 0.44
CA SER A 141 0.68 -9.19 0.49
C SER A 141 0.73 -10.72 0.52
N SER A 142 1.86 -11.36 0.26
CA SER A 142 2.00 -12.80 0.52
C SER A 142 2.00 -13.13 2.03
N LEU A 143 2.36 -12.16 2.89
CA LEU A 143 2.43 -12.37 4.33
C LEU A 143 1.05 -12.50 4.97
N ILE A 144 0.01 -11.88 4.37
CA ILE A 144 -1.36 -12.01 4.87
C ILE A 144 -1.96 -13.40 4.61
N SER A 145 -1.31 -14.25 3.81
CA SER A 145 -1.68 -15.66 3.67
C SER A 145 -1.54 -16.43 4.99
N LEU A 146 -0.63 -16.00 5.86
CA LEU A 146 -0.35 -16.63 7.16
C LEU A 146 -1.45 -16.40 8.20
N ILE A 147 -2.32 -15.42 7.96
CA ILE A 147 -3.54 -15.15 8.75
C ILE A 147 -4.79 -15.65 8.00
N SER A 148 -4.60 -16.60 7.08
CA SER A 148 -5.66 -17.27 6.32
C SER A 148 -6.50 -16.36 5.43
N ILE A 149 -5.94 -15.24 4.96
CA ILE A 149 -6.58 -14.44 3.92
C ILE A 149 -6.23 -15.04 2.56
N GLN A 150 -7.26 -15.27 1.74
CA GLN A 150 -7.10 -15.91 0.43
C GLN A 150 -6.44 -14.94 -0.55
N GLU A 151 -5.22 -15.29 -0.95
CA GLU A 151 -4.48 -14.71 -2.06
C GLU A 151 -3.59 -15.78 -2.72
N LEU A 152 -2.68 -15.40 -3.62
CA LEU A 152 -1.91 -16.34 -4.44
C LEU A 152 -1.06 -17.33 -3.61
N THR A 153 -0.38 -16.87 -2.56
CA THR A 153 0.39 -17.73 -1.66
C THR A 153 -0.51 -18.66 -0.84
N PHE A 154 -1.68 -18.19 -0.40
CA PHE A 154 -2.66 -19.02 0.30
C PHE A 154 -3.15 -20.17 -0.58
N THR A 155 -3.60 -19.87 -1.81
CA THR A 155 -4.03 -20.89 -2.77
C THR A 155 -2.90 -21.84 -3.14
N GLY A 156 -1.68 -21.32 -3.28
CA GLY A 156 -0.49 -22.16 -3.47
C GLY A 156 -0.25 -23.12 -2.31
N THR A 157 -0.43 -22.65 -1.07
CA THR A 157 -0.27 -23.49 0.13
C THR A 157 -1.32 -24.61 0.17
N GLU A 158 -2.59 -24.29 -0.11
CA GLU A 158 -3.68 -25.26 -0.16
C GLU A 158 -3.48 -26.32 -1.26
N LEU A 159 -3.02 -25.89 -2.44
CA LEU A 159 -2.70 -26.80 -3.56
C LEU A 159 -1.49 -27.69 -3.24
N ALA A 160 -0.46 -27.16 -2.59
CA ALA A 160 0.71 -27.94 -2.20
C ALA A 160 0.34 -29.05 -1.20
N VAL A 161 -0.52 -28.73 -0.22
CA VAL A 161 -1.00 -29.69 0.79
C VAL A 161 -1.92 -30.74 0.18
N SER A 162 -2.91 -30.33 -0.63
CA SER A 162 -3.91 -31.24 -1.21
C SER A 162 -3.35 -32.16 -2.30
N SER A 163 -2.43 -31.67 -3.12
CA SER A 163 -1.84 -32.45 -4.23
C SER A 163 -0.59 -33.25 -3.83
N GLY A 164 0.04 -32.91 -2.70
CA GLY A 164 1.35 -33.43 -2.29
C GLY A 164 2.52 -32.96 -3.16
N ARG A 165 2.28 -32.13 -4.19
CA ARG A 165 3.29 -31.64 -5.16
C ARG A 165 3.90 -30.31 -4.71
N VAL A 166 4.56 -30.34 -3.56
CA VAL A 166 5.05 -29.12 -2.89
C VAL A 166 6.01 -28.32 -3.79
N PHE A 167 6.96 -28.99 -4.43
CA PHE A 167 7.99 -28.32 -5.24
C PHE A 167 7.40 -27.66 -6.49
N GLU A 168 6.56 -28.38 -7.24
CA GLU A 168 5.95 -27.90 -8.49
C GLU A 168 5.00 -26.73 -8.24
N VAL A 169 4.24 -26.78 -7.14
CA VAL A 169 3.33 -25.70 -6.77
C VAL A 169 4.10 -24.45 -6.39
N TRP A 170 5.14 -24.53 -5.53
CA TRP A 170 5.94 -23.37 -5.17
C TRP A 170 6.71 -22.77 -6.35
N LEU A 171 7.19 -23.60 -7.28
CA LEU A 171 7.82 -23.13 -8.52
C LEU A 171 6.81 -22.33 -9.37
N THR A 172 5.57 -22.80 -9.45
CA THR A 172 4.48 -22.12 -10.18
C THR A 172 4.11 -20.80 -9.51
N VAL A 173 3.92 -20.79 -8.19
CA VAL A 173 3.63 -19.56 -7.42
C VAL A 173 4.76 -18.54 -7.59
N ALA A 174 6.02 -18.97 -7.48
CA ALA A 174 7.17 -18.09 -7.70
C ALA A 174 7.20 -17.51 -9.12
N ALA A 175 6.91 -18.33 -10.14
CA ALA A 175 6.82 -17.87 -11.52
C ALA A 175 5.70 -16.84 -11.73
N LEU A 176 4.53 -17.02 -11.09
CA LEU A 176 3.41 -16.08 -11.17
C LEU A 176 3.74 -14.74 -10.51
N TYR A 177 4.29 -14.74 -9.29
CA TYR A 177 4.77 -13.51 -8.65
C TYR A 177 5.85 -12.82 -9.48
N PHE A 178 6.80 -13.59 -10.03
CA PHE A 178 7.85 -13.05 -10.89
C PHE A 178 7.26 -12.38 -12.13
N LEU A 179 6.38 -13.03 -12.87
CA LEU A 179 5.76 -12.47 -14.07
C LEU A 179 5.00 -11.18 -13.76
N LEU A 180 4.24 -11.16 -12.67
CA LEU A 180 3.50 -9.98 -12.23
C LEU A 180 4.45 -8.84 -11.84
N CYS A 181 5.38 -9.08 -10.92
CA CYS A 181 6.27 -8.05 -10.37
C CYS A 181 7.25 -7.54 -11.43
N PHE A 182 7.83 -8.43 -12.24
CA PHE A 182 8.73 -8.07 -13.32
C PHE A 182 7.99 -7.33 -14.43
N GLY A 183 6.77 -7.75 -14.78
CA GLY A 183 5.90 -7.04 -15.72
C GLY A 183 5.63 -5.60 -15.27
N LEU A 184 5.28 -5.42 -14.00
CA LEU A 184 5.07 -4.09 -13.40
C LEU A 184 6.37 -3.27 -13.36
N ALA A 185 7.51 -3.86 -13.01
CA ALA A 185 8.80 -3.18 -13.03
C ALA A 185 9.14 -2.66 -14.44
N ARG A 186 8.90 -3.47 -15.48
CA ARG A 186 9.08 -3.06 -16.88
C ARG A 186 8.11 -1.97 -17.29
N LEU A 187 6.84 -2.07 -16.88
CA LEU A 187 5.80 -1.07 -17.15
C LEU A 187 6.16 0.28 -16.51
N PHE A 188 6.46 0.31 -15.22
CA PHE A 188 6.84 1.54 -14.52
C PHE A 188 8.13 2.14 -15.06
N GLY A 189 9.14 1.32 -15.34
CA GLY A 189 10.38 1.80 -15.96
C GLY A 189 10.17 2.34 -17.39
N TRP A 190 9.15 1.87 -18.11
CA TRP A 190 8.75 2.46 -19.39
C TRP A 190 8.00 3.79 -19.21
N LEU A 191 7.07 3.87 -18.25
CA LEU A 191 6.34 5.09 -17.91
C LEU A 191 7.29 6.19 -17.45
N GLU A 192 8.25 5.86 -16.59
CA GLU A 192 9.28 6.77 -16.10
C GLU A 192 10.12 7.34 -17.25
N ARG A 193 10.55 6.49 -18.20
CA ARG A 193 11.30 6.94 -19.40
C ARG A 193 10.48 7.81 -20.35
N ARG A 194 9.14 7.70 -20.35
CA ARG A 194 8.27 8.61 -21.11
C ARG A 194 8.15 9.96 -20.41
N LEU A 195 7.93 9.95 -19.09
CA LEU A 195 7.88 11.18 -18.28
C LEU A 195 9.22 11.93 -18.30
N GLY A 196 10.34 11.21 -18.20
CA GLY A 196 11.69 11.77 -18.28
C GLY A 196 12.08 12.32 -19.66
N ARG A 197 11.40 11.90 -20.74
CA ARG A 197 11.61 12.46 -22.09
C ARG A 197 10.99 13.84 -22.28
N TYR A 198 9.93 14.16 -21.55
CA TYR A 198 9.37 15.53 -21.51
C TYR A 198 10.34 16.53 -20.83
N ARG A 199 11.27 16.03 -20.01
CA ARG A 199 12.24 16.83 -19.22
C ARG A 199 13.45 17.36 -20.01
N ARG A 200 13.70 16.89 -21.23
CA ARG A 200 14.87 17.28 -22.05
C ARG A 200 14.52 18.17 -23.24
N ARG A 201 13.25 18.52 -23.41
CA ARG A 201 12.76 19.49 -24.40
C ARG A 201 12.26 20.72 -23.66
#